data_AF-A0A2V5RQ98-F1
#
_entry.id   AF-A0A2V5RQ98-F1
#
_cell.length_a   1.000
_cell.length_b   1.000
_cell.length_c   1.000
_cell.angle_alpha   90.00
_cell.angle_beta   90.00
_cell.angle_gamma   90.00
#
_symmetry.space_group_name_H-M   'P 1'
#
loop_
_entity.id
_entity.type
_entity.pdbx_description
1 polymer ?
#
loop_
_entity_poly.entity_id
_entity_poly.type
_entity_poly.pdbx_seq_one_letter_code
_entity_poly.pdbx_strand_id
1 'polypeptide(L)'
;MKTIRRVLNVIPSNSRTAAGFWQLGAFVALVLLRSSAVASDFCIDSDTVSFANSTVFEYRQGHPHLRRQREKGEPKRYTRRCFVLCRTTMQFQKFARFDPHTPALDDKALAARIRNVTRRAAWGKPLPLDQRVVFPGYPNLRAMSKARREVVRANIGLGWPTYFRPGNFRMLIVHDSNYHKETHANLDAALARGELFVGFLTTYPRLSINHAVLVYKRKPASQNDGIDRYLVYDPNHPELPRELTWSSHDHAFAYQKDWDFIGGFVCVYQIYGKWLQ
;
A
#
# COMPACT_ATOMS: atom_id res chain seq x y z
N MET A 1 -69.11 -45.38 -18.10
CA MET A 1 -68.92 -46.82 -17.81
C MET A 1 -67.86 -46.93 -16.72
N LYS A 2 -68.24 -47.35 -15.51
CA LYS A 2 -67.88 -48.65 -14.91
C LYS A 2 -66.35 -48.80 -14.77
N THR A 3 -65.68 -49.02 -13.65
CA THR A 3 -65.97 -49.69 -12.37
C THR A 3 -64.62 -49.62 -11.63
N ILE A 4 -64.49 -48.97 -10.46
CA ILE A 4 -64.56 -49.57 -9.11
C ILE A 4 -63.38 -50.50 -8.75
N ARG A 5 -62.84 -50.27 -7.53
CA ARG A 5 -62.17 -51.21 -6.59
C ARG A 5 -60.75 -51.64 -6.92
N ARG A 6 -59.87 -51.92 -5.95
CA ARG A 6 -59.77 -51.73 -4.47
C ARG A 6 -58.49 -52.53 -4.15
N VAL A 7 -57.67 -52.05 -3.22
CA VAL A 7 -57.16 -52.86 -2.08
C VAL A 7 -55.96 -53.79 -2.44
N LEU A 8 -54.96 -54.06 -1.60
CA LEU A 8 -54.82 -54.12 -0.14
C LEU A 8 -53.35 -53.83 0.21
N ASN A 9 -53.15 -53.20 1.37
CA ASN A 9 -51.90 -53.21 2.12
C ASN A 9 -51.44 -54.64 2.45
N VAL A 10 -50.14 -54.95 2.36
CA VAL A 10 -49.43 -55.80 3.33
C VAL A 10 -47.93 -55.40 3.36
N ILE A 11 -47.48 -54.96 4.53
CA ILE A 11 -46.09 -54.86 5.04
C ILE A 11 -46.02 -55.94 6.17
N PRO A 12 -44.88 -56.44 6.72
CA PRO A 12 -43.43 -56.31 6.45
C PRO A 12 -42.68 -57.67 6.38
N SER A 13 -41.37 -57.69 6.06
CA SER A 13 -40.34 -58.31 6.93
C SER A 13 -38.94 -58.18 6.34
N ASN A 14 -38.02 -57.64 7.15
CA ASN A 14 -36.58 -57.60 6.93
C ASN A 14 -35.97 -58.99 6.68
N SER A 15 -35.00 -59.10 5.77
CA SER A 15 -33.59 -59.33 6.15
C SER A 15 -32.69 -59.57 4.93
N ARG A 16 -31.42 -59.16 5.09
CA ARG A 16 -30.21 -59.64 4.39
C ARG A 16 -29.82 -59.02 3.04
N THR A 17 -28.85 -58.10 3.18
CA THR A 17 -27.55 -58.06 2.48
C THR A 17 -27.49 -58.02 0.95
N ALA A 18 -26.91 -56.91 0.49
CA ALA A 18 -25.80 -56.80 -0.46
C ALA A 18 -26.12 -56.01 -1.75
N ALA A 19 -25.35 -54.92 -1.87
CA ALA A 19 -24.88 -54.30 -3.12
C ALA A 19 -25.93 -53.95 -4.19
N GLY A 20 -26.31 -52.67 -4.19
CA GLY A 20 -27.00 -52.06 -5.31
C GLY A 20 -26.89 -50.56 -5.22
N PHE A 21 -25.90 -49.99 -5.92
CA PHE A 21 -25.86 -48.57 -6.23
C PHE A 21 -27.22 -48.15 -6.82
N TRP A 22 -27.84 -47.11 -6.27
CA TRP A 22 -28.44 -45.99 -7.03
C TRP A 22 -29.08 -44.98 -6.08
N GLN A 23 -28.60 -43.73 -6.19
CA GLN A 23 -29.33 -42.48 -6.05
C GLN A 23 -30.12 -42.22 -4.76
N LEU A 24 -29.58 -41.34 -3.90
CA LEU A 24 -30.41 -40.29 -3.33
C LEU A 24 -29.60 -39.00 -3.24
N GLY A 25 -30.03 -38.01 -4.00
CA GLY A 25 -29.53 -36.66 -3.93
C GLY A 25 -29.86 -36.03 -2.58
N ALA A 26 -28.84 -35.56 -1.89
CA ALA A 26 -28.96 -34.49 -0.92
C ALA A 26 -27.92 -33.44 -1.32
N PHE A 27 -28.36 -32.50 -2.15
CA PHE A 27 -27.64 -31.26 -2.43
C PHE A 27 -27.62 -30.44 -1.14
N VAL A 28 -26.69 -30.74 -0.23
CA VAL A 28 -26.29 -29.76 0.78
C VAL A 28 -25.32 -28.83 0.06
N ALA A 29 -25.90 -27.81 -0.60
CA ALA A 29 -25.15 -26.64 -1.02
C ALA A 29 -24.70 -25.93 0.27
N LEU A 30 -23.56 -26.37 0.81
CA LEU A 30 -22.80 -25.60 1.77
C LEU A 30 -22.36 -24.36 1.01
N VAL A 31 -23.16 -23.29 1.09
CA VAL A 31 -22.79 -21.95 0.66
C VAL A 31 -21.62 -21.56 1.56
N LEU A 32 -20.41 -21.94 1.14
CA LEU A 32 -19.19 -21.27 1.53
C LEU A 32 -19.36 -19.85 1.00
N LEU A 33 -19.96 -18.98 1.81
CA LEU A 33 -19.68 -17.56 1.80
C LEU A 33 -18.18 -17.45 2.04
N ARG A 34 -17.40 -17.60 0.96
CA ARG A 34 -16.15 -16.90 0.83
C ARG A 34 -16.57 -15.45 0.94
N SER A 35 -16.43 -14.88 2.13
CA SER A 35 -16.23 -13.46 2.29
C SER A 35 -15.01 -13.15 1.44
N SER A 36 -15.25 -12.88 0.16
CA SER A 36 -14.37 -12.08 -0.66
C SER A 36 -14.34 -10.76 0.09
N ALA A 37 -13.41 -10.65 1.03
CA ALA A 37 -13.04 -9.36 1.58
C ALA A 37 -12.67 -8.54 0.36
N VAL A 38 -13.61 -7.69 -0.08
CA VAL A 38 -13.32 -6.59 -0.98
C VAL A 38 -12.05 -6.00 -0.40
N ALA A 39 -10.96 -6.04 -1.17
CA ALA A 39 -9.71 -5.44 -0.73
C ALA A 39 -10.07 -4.03 -0.29
N SER A 40 -9.93 -3.73 1.02
CA SER A 40 -10.33 -2.43 1.52
C SER A 40 -9.53 -1.39 0.76
N ASP A 41 -10.22 -0.42 0.16
CA ASP A 41 -9.58 0.74 -0.45
C ASP A 41 -8.57 1.33 0.54
N PHE A 42 -7.37 1.63 0.05
CA PHE A 42 -6.32 2.23 0.87
C PHE A 42 -6.82 3.57 1.45
N CYS A 43 -6.76 3.72 2.77
CA CYS A 43 -7.19 4.91 3.48
C CYS A 43 -6.02 5.56 4.21
N ILE A 44 -5.76 6.84 3.93
CA ILE A 44 -4.63 7.56 4.51
C ILE A 44 -4.72 7.62 6.05
N ASP A 45 -5.93 7.71 6.60
CA ASP A 45 -6.18 7.85 8.03
C ASP A 45 -6.04 6.54 8.83
N SER A 46 -5.95 5.39 8.15
CA SER A 46 -5.73 4.09 8.79
C SER A 46 -4.43 3.41 8.38
N ASP A 47 -4.08 3.50 7.10
CA ASP A 47 -3.08 2.62 6.47
C ASP A 47 -1.69 3.27 6.38
N THR A 48 -1.55 4.50 6.86
CA THR A 48 -0.26 5.21 6.94
C THR A 48 0.28 5.31 8.36
N VAL A 49 1.55 5.69 8.49
CA VAL A 49 2.10 6.00 9.81
C VAL A 49 1.61 7.37 10.29
N SER A 50 1.47 7.54 11.61
CA SER A 50 0.95 8.76 12.21
C SER A 50 2.00 9.87 12.43
N PHE A 51 3.21 9.73 11.88
CA PHE A 51 4.31 10.65 12.14
C PHE A 51 5.04 11.00 10.84
N ALA A 52 5.47 12.25 10.75
CA ALA A 52 6.11 12.77 9.57
C ALA A 52 7.59 12.37 9.48
N ASN A 53 8.06 12.19 8.25
CA ASN A 53 9.45 12.43 7.88
C ASN A 53 9.69 13.95 7.78
N SER A 54 10.89 14.39 8.15
CA SER A 54 11.30 15.78 7.91
C SER A 54 12.28 15.84 6.74
N THR A 55 12.17 16.88 5.93
CA THR A 55 13.14 17.19 4.86
C THR A 55 14.48 17.61 5.46
N VAL A 56 15.56 17.34 4.72
CA VAL A 56 16.92 17.81 5.06
C VAL A 56 17.22 19.13 4.38
N PHE A 57 16.57 19.37 3.23
CA PHE A 57 16.64 20.62 2.50
C PHE A 57 15.38 21.44 2.73
N GLU A 58 15.55 22.75 2.79
CA GLU A 58 14.52 23.74 2.52
C GLU A 58 14.70 24.21 1.08
N TYR A 59 13.60 24.43 0.37
CA TYR A 59 13.64 24.85 -1.03
C TYR A 59 13.24 26.31 -1.15
N ARG A 60 14.18 27.16 -1.58
CA ARG A 60 13.95 28.59 -1.80
C ARG A 60 14.15 28.87 -3.28
N GLN A 61 13.11 29.41 -3.93
CA GLN A 61 13.13 29.67 -5.38
C GLN A 61 13.56 28.46 -6.23
N GLY A 62 13.23 27.24 -5.79
CA GLY A 62 13.56 26.00 -6.47
C GLY A 62 14.97 25.46 -6.20
N HIS A 63 15.77 26.13 -5.37
CA HIS A 63 17.11 25.70 -5.00
C HIS A 63 17.13 25.05 -3.61
N PRO A 64 17.84 23.92 -3.44
CA PRO A 64 18.00 23.28 -2.14
C PRO A 64 18.95 24.05 -1.24
N HIS A 65 18.53 24.33 -0.01
CA HIS A 65 19.37 24.85 1.07
C HIS A 65 19.34 23.88 2.24
N LEU A 66 20.48 23.57 2.85
CA LEU A 66 20.50 22.71 4.02
C LEU A 66 19.68 23.37 5.14
N ARG A 67 18.72 22.65 5.70
CA ARG A 67 17.95 23.14 6.85
C ARG A 67 18.89 23.46 7.99
N ARG A 68 18.60 24.54 8.74
CA ARG A 68 19.40 24.95 9.91
C ARG A 68 19.61 23.77 10.84
N GLN A 69 20.84 23.66 11.35
CA GLN A 69 21.15 22.71 12.39
C GLN A 69 20.23 22.96 13.60
N ARG A 70 19.79 21.85 14.19
CA ARG A 70 18.93 21.83 15.36
C ARG A 70 19.61 22.59 16.52
N GLU A 71 18.86 23.41 17.25
CA GLU A 71 19.32 23.99 18.51
C GLU A 71 19.34 22.94 19.64
N LYS A 72 20.18 23.18 20.65
CA LYS A 72 20.28 22.32 21.84
C LYS A 72 18.95 22.37 22.59
N GLY A 73 18.21 21.26 22.59
CA GLY A 73 16.91 21.14 23.27
C GLY A 73 15.74 20.74 22.36
N GLU A 74 15.77 21.03 21.05
CA GLU A 74 14.65 20.67 20.14
C GLU A 74 14.50 19.13 20.00
N PRO A 75 13.37 18.54 19.62
CA PRO A 75 13.33 17.09 19.36
C PRO A 75 14.18 16.72 18.13
N LYS A 76 14.82 15.52 18.14
CA LYS A 76 15.55 15.02 16.97
C LYS A 76 14.59 14.80 15.80
N ARG A 77 14.85 15.47 14.67
CA ARG A 77 14.03 15.32 13.46
C ARG A 77 14.17 13.91 12.88
N TYR A 78 13.06 13.32 12.45
CA TYR A 78 13.04 12.01 11.79
C TYR A 78 13.23 12.20 10.28
N THR A 79 14.49 12.27 9.83
CA THR A 79 14.83 12.68 8.46
C THR A 79 15.31 11.53 7.56
N ARG A 80 15.27 11.77 6.24
CA ARG A 80 15.77 10.85 5.18
C ARG A 80 15.02 9.52 5.14
N ARG A 81 13.76 9.49 5.58
CA ARG A 81 12.95 8.27 5.72
C ARG A 81 11.79 8.16 4.75
N CYS A 82 11.60 9.11 3.83
CA CYS A 82 10.47 9.08 2.89
C CYS A 82 10.37 7.75 2.12
N PHE A 83 11.48 7.24 1.58
CA PHE A 83 11.50 5.93 0.92
C PHE A 83 11.12 4.78 1.86
N VAL A 84 11.67 4.78 3.08
CA VAL A 84 11.41 3.75 4.09
C VAL A 84 9.94 3.77 4.50
N LEU A 85 9.37 4.96 4.70
CA LEU A 85 7.98 5.12 5.09
C LEU A 85 7.03 4.65 3.99
N CYS A 86 7.27 5.02 2.72
CA CYS A 86 6.49 4.49 1.60
C CYS A 86 6.59 2.96 1.50
N ARG A 87 7.81 2.42 1.60
CA ARG A 87 8.04 0.96 1.58
C ARG A 87 7.30 0.28 2.72
N THR A 88 7.40 0.80 3.93
CA THR A 88 6.77 0.25 5.12
C THR A 88 5.25 0.27 4.97
N THR A 89 4.66 1.39 4.57
CA THR A 89 3.22 1.48 4.31
C THR A 89 2.75 0.42 3.30
N MET A 90 3.45 0.28 2.18
CA MET A 90 3.16 -0.79 1.20
C MET A 90 3.30 -2.19 1.81
N GLN A 91 4.37 -2.48 2.55
CA GLN A 91 4.59 -3.78 3.17
C GLN A 91 3.51 -4.12 4.21
N PHE A 92 3.06 -3.15 5.01
CA PHE A 92 1.99 -3.36 5.97
C PHE A 92 0.66 -3.65 5.27
N GLN A 93 0.34 -2.91 4.19
CA GLN A 93 -0.85 -3.20 3.39
C GLN A 93 -0.83 -4.62 2.80
N LYS A 94 0.34 -5.10 2.37
CA LYS A 94 0.50 -6.43 1.75
C LYS A 94 0.56 -7.58 2.74
N PHE A 95 1.14 -7.38 3.91
CA PHE A 95 1.62 -8.47 4.77
C PHE A 95 1.12 -8.41 6.22
N ALA A 96 0.42 -7.36 6.62
CA ALA A 96 -0.09 -7.21 7.97
C ALA A 96 -1.62 -7.21 8.01
N ARG A 97 -2.17 -7.65 9.14
CA ARG A 97 -3.56 -7.41 9.54
C ARG A 97 -3.60 -6.99 11.00
N PHE A 98 -4.64 -6.27 11.37
CA PHE A 98 -4.79 -5.68 12.69
C PHE A 98 -5.96 -6.32 13.43
N ASP A 99 -5.81 -6.49 14.74
CA ASP A 99 -6.84 -7.05 15.61
C ASP A 99 -6.97 -6.18 16.88
N PRO A 100 -7.95 -5.27 16.94
CA PRO A 100 -8.10 -4.36 18.08
C PRO A 100 -8.64 -5.07 19.35
N HIS A 101 -9.16 -6.29 19.25
CA HIS A 101 -9.82 -6.98 20.37
C HIS A 101 -8.87 -7.84 21.20
N THR A 102 -7.68 -8.13 20.69
CA THR A 102 -6.64 -8.88 21.40
C THR A 102 -5.66 -7.94 22.11
N PRO A 103 -5.11 -8.28 23.29
CA PRO A 103 -4.15 -7.44 24.00
C PRO A 103 -2.91 -7.06 23.17
N ALA A 104 -2.49 -5.80 23.29
CA ALA A 104 -1.30 -5.30 22.62
C ALA A 104 -0.03 -6.02 23.10
N LEU A 105 0.92 -6.21 22.18
CA LEU A 105 2.21 -6.81 22.49
C LEU A 105 3.08 -5.86 23.33
N ASP A 106 4.00 -6.44 24.09
CA ASP A 106 5.17 -5.72 24.59
C ASP A 106 6.06 -5.22 23.44
N ASP A 107 6.95 -4.28 23.75
CA ASP A 107 7.77 -3.62 22.74
C ASP A 107 8.75 -4.56 22.02
N LYS A 108 9.24 -5.62 22.69
CA LYS A 108 10.17 -6.59 22.11
C LYS A 108 9.46 -7.47 21.07
N ALA A 109 8.29 -8.00 21.43
CA ALA A 109 7.45 -8.79 20.56
C ALA A 109 6.89 -7.95 19.40
N LEU A 110 6.48 -6.71 19.67
CA LEU A 110 6.05 -5.77 18.64
C LEU A 110 7.18 -5.47 17.64
N ALA A 111 8.39 -5.18 18.13
CA ALA A 111 9.55 -4.94 17.30
C ALA A 111 9.87 -6.15 16.38
N ALA A 112 9.76 -7.37 16.91
CA ALA A 112 9.94 -8.59 16.12
C ALA A 112 8.89 -8.72 15.00
N ARG A 113 7.60 -8.42 15.27
CA ARG A 113 6.55 -8.45 14.24
C ARG A 113 6.72 -7.37 13.19
N ILE A 114 7.10 -6.15 13.59
CA ILE A 114 7.42 -5.07 12.63
C ILE A 114 8.53 -5.53 11.68
N ARG A 115 9.61 -6.12 12.21
CA ARG A 115 10.71 -6.65 11.38
C ARG A 115 10.27 -7.82 10.49
N ASN A 116 9.36 -8.68 10.94
CA ASN A 116 8.80 -9.76 10.12
C ASN A 116 8.11 -9.19 8.87
N VAL A 117 7.34 -8.11 9.01
CA VAL A 117 6.71 -7.42 7.87
C VAL A 117 7.75 -6.71 7.01
N THR A 118 8.62 -5.89 7.61
CA THR A 118 9.52 -5.00 6.85
C THR A 118 10.70 -5.70 6.17
N ARG A 119 11.00 -6.95 6.55
CA ARG A 119 11.98 -7.81 5.87
C ARG A 119 11.43 -8.53 4.64
N ARG A 120 10.11 -8.55 4.44
CA ARG A 120 9.50 -9.16 3.24
C ARG A 120 9.73 -8.28 2.01
N ALA A 121 9.91 -8.89 0.86
CA ALA A 121 10.10 -8.18 -0.41
C ALA A 121 8.89 -7.27 -0.71
N ALA A 122 9.10 -5.96 -0.83
CA ALA A 122 8.03 -5.01 -1.13
C ALA A 122 7.40 -5.24 -2.53
N TRP A 123 8.19 -5.75 -3.48
CA TRP A 123 7.72 -6.17 -4.81
C TRP A 123 7.00 -7.53 -4.81
N GLY A 124 6.96 -8.23 -3.68
CA GLY A 124 6.25 -9.51 -3.56
C GLY A 124 4.73 -9.33 -3.69
N LYS A 125 4.05 -10.43 -4.05
CA LYS A 125 2.58 -10.51 -4.01
C LYS A 125 2.08 -10.36 -2.57
N PRO A 126 0.91 -9.71 -2.34
CA PRO A 126 0.29 -9.67 -1.02
C PRO A 126 0.06 -11.08 -0.47
N LEU A 127 0.12 -11.25 0.85
CA LEU A 127 -0.28 -12.49 1.48
C LEU A 127 -1.81 -12.60 1.51
N PRO A 128 -2.36 -13.82 1.38
CA PRO A 128 -3.73 -14.12 1.78
C PRO A 128 -4.01 -13.60 3.20
N LEU A 129 -5.23 -13.11 3.43
CA LEU A 129 -5.57 -12.37 4.66
C LEU A 129 -5.30 -13.18 5.95
N ASP A 130 -5.62 -14.47 5.94
CA ASP A 130 -5.39 -15.43 7.02
C ASP A 130 -3.90 -15.67 7.32
N GLN A 131 -3.03 -15.49 6.32
CA GLN A 131 -1.57 -15.66 6.43
C GLN A 131 -0.83 -14.37 6.79
N ARG A 132 -1.52 -13.22 6.86
CA ARG A 132 -0.91 -11.94 7.21
C ARG A 132 -0.48 -11.92 8.68
N VAL A 133 0.64 -11.22 8.95
CA VAL A 133 1.16 -11.00 10.30
C VAL A 133 0.16 -10.18 11.09
N VAL A 134 -0.33 -10.73 12.20
CA VAL A 134 -1.31 -10.06 13.06
C VAL A 134 -0.63 -9.01 13.93
N PHE A 135 -1.26 -7.86 14.12
CA PHE A 135 -0.86 -6.84 15.09
C PHE A 135 -2.03 -6.61 16.06
N PRO A 136 -1.96 -7.16 17.29
CA PRO A 136 -3.05 -7.08 18.25
C PRO A 136 -3.03 -5.73 18.99
N GLY A 137 -4.20 -5.32 19.49
CA GLY A 137 -4.41 -4.14 20.33
C GLY A 137 -4.52 -2.83 19.56
N TYR A 138 -4.55 -2.91 18.22
CA TYR A 138 -4.65 -1.73 17.36
C TYR A 138 -5.64 -2.01 16.22
N PRO A 139 -6.44 -1.03 15.79
CA PRO A 139 -7.33 -1.19 14.65
C PRO A 139 -6.60 -1.09 13.30
N ASN A 140 -5.45 -0.40 13.24
CA ASN A 140 -4.72 -0.14 11.99
C ASN A 140 -3.28 0.37 12.23
N LEU A 141 -2.52 0.57 11.14
CA LEU A 141 -1.13 1.03 11.18
C LEU A 141 -1.01 2.42 11.81
N ARG A 142 -1.97 3.31 11.53
CA ARG A 142 -1.94 4.67 12.05
C ARG A 142 -2.08 4.71 13.57
N ALA A 143 -3.03 3.97 14.11
CA ALA A 143 -3.23 3.84 15.56
C ALA A 143 -2.00 3.20 16.24
N MET A 144 -1.46 2.12 15.68
CA MET A 144 -0.25 1.47 16.21
C MET A 144 0.95 2.42 16.21
N SER A 145 1.20 3.10 15.09
CA SER A 145 2.34 4.02 14.96
C SER A 145 2.20 5.30 15.79
N LYS A 146 0.96 5.69 16.14
CA LYS A 146 0.70 6.75 17.12
C LYS A 146 1.04 6.31 18.53
N ALA A 147 0.59 5.13 18.93
CA ALA A 147 0.78 4.59 20.28
C ALA A 147 2.22 4.12 20.55
N ARG A 148 2.91 3.56 19.55
CA ARG A 148 4.23 2.93 19.67
C ARG A 148 5.26 3.55 18.72
N ARG A 149 5.22 4.88 18.60
CA ARG A 149 6.02 5.67 17.65
C ARG A 149 7.51 5.27 17.63
N GLU A 150 8.14 5.23 18.79
CA GLU A 150 9.59 4.98 18.87
C GLU A 150 9.95 3.53 18.51
N VAL A 151 9.13 2.56 18.91
CA VAL A 151 9.29 1.16 18.49
C VAL A 151 9.18 1.03 16.98
N VAL A 152 8.21 1.69 16.35
CA VAL A 152 8.06 1.69 14.88
C VAL A 152 9.27 2.34 14.22
N ARG A 153 9.64 3.55 14.64
CA ARG A 153 10.78 4.30 14.06
C ARG A 153 12.09 3.51 14.11
N ALA A 154 12.33 2.77 15.19
CA ALA A 154 13.54 1.96 15.38
C ALA A 154 13.56 0.69 14.51
N ASN A 155 12.41 0.17 14.07
CA ASN A 155 12.30 -1.18 13.49
C ASN A 155 11.90 -1.24 12.02
N ILE A 156 11.68 -0.10 11.36
CA ILE A 156 11.30 -0.04 9.94
C ILE A 156 12.48 0.07 8.96
N GLY A 157 13.71 0.13 9.47
CA GLY A 157 14.96 0.14 8.70
C GLY A 157 15.72 1.45 8.82
N LEU A 158 16.76 1.64 8.00
CA LEU A 158 17.54 2.88 7.88
C LEU A 158 17.16 3.64 6.60
N GLY A 159 17.20 4.96 6.65
CA GLY A 159 16.85 5.82 5.52
C GLY A 159 17.88 5.83 4.40
N TRP A 160 19.14 6.06 4.77
CA TRP A 160 20.24 6.31 3.85
C TRP A 160 20.59 5.15 2.88
N PRO A 161 20.53 3.85 3.26
CA PRO A 161 20.89 2.77 2.32
C PRO A 161 19.96 2.71 1.12
N THR A 162 18.76 3.26 1.26
CA THR A 162 17.77 3.27 0.19
C THR A 162 18.18 4.16 -0.97
N TYR A 163 18.93 5.23 -0.73
CA TYR A 163 19.44 6.10 -1.79
C TYR A 163 20.52 5.42 -2.64
N PHE A 164 21.20 4.40 -2.10
CA PHE A 164 22.26 3.64 -2.80
C PHE A 164 21.75 2.37 -3.49
N ARG A 165 20.42 2.20 -3.64
CA ARG A 165 19.87 1.07 -4.42
C ARG A 165 20.29 1.23 -5.89
N PRO A 166 20.74 0.15 -6.58
CA PRO A 166 21.11 0.19 -8.00
C PRO A 166 20.04 0.84 -8.89
N GLY A 167 18.77 0.52 -8.66
CA GLY A 167 17.65 1.10 -9.40
C GLY A 167 17.48 2.61 -9.21
N ASN A 168 17.99 3.22 -8.14
CA ASN A 168 17.90 4.66 -7.94
C ASN A 168 18.94 5.44 -8.76
N PHE A 169 20.02 4.81 -9.24
CA PHE A 169 20.98 5.47 -10.14
C PHE A 169 20.35 5.87 -11.48
N ARG A 170 19.18 5.32 -11.84
CA ARG A 170 18.36 5.81 -12.96
C ARG A 170 18.03 7.30 -12.85
N MET A 171 18.04 7.87 -11.65
CA MET A 171 17.86 9.32 -11.45
C MET A 171 18.96 10.17 -12.07
N LEU A 172 20.15 9.60 -12.32
CA LEU A 172 21.26 10.28 -12.98
C LEU A 172 21.03 10.42 -14.49
N ILE A 173 20.09 9.66 -15.04
CA ILE A 173 19.70 9.71 -16.44
C ILE A 173 18.42 10.54 -16.51
N VAL A 174 18.48 11.67 -17.22
CA VAL A 174 17.28 12.42 -17.59
C VAL A 174 16.55 11.58 -18.63
N HIS A 175 15.38 11.07 -18.25
CA HIS A 175 14.60 10.25 -19.17
C HIS A 175 13.69 11.14 -20.02
N ASP A 176 13.44 10.69 -21.25
CA ASP A 176 12.63 11.38 -22.23
C ASP A 176 11.12 11.21 -21.95
N SER A 177 10.31 11.83 -22.82
CA SER A 177 8.85 11.73 -22.80
C SER A 177 8.34 10.27 -22.84
N ASN A 178 9.06 9.35 -23.50
CA ASN A 178 8.62 7.96 -23.64
C ASN A 178 8.70 7.20 -22.33
N TYR A 179 9.77 7.40 -21.57
CA TYR A 179 9.88 6.80 -20.23
C TYR A 179 8.77 7.26 -19.29
N HIS A 180 8.41 8.54 -19.37
CA HIS A 180 7.32 9.12 -18.60
C HIS A 180 5.98 8.52 -19.00
N LYS A 181 5.72 8.30 -20.31
CA LYS A 181 4.54 7.56 -20.79
C LYS A 181 4.50 6.13 -20.26
N GLU A 182 5.62 5.42 -20.31
CA GLU A 182 5.71 4.04 -19.79
C GLU A 182 5.46 4.02 -18.28
N THR A 183 6.03 4.97 -17.55
CA THR A 183 5.83 5.10 -16.09
C THR A 183 4.37 5.40 -15.76
N HIS A 184 3.71 6.26 -16.54
CA HIS A 184 2.28 6.53 -16.44
C HIS A 184 1.44 5.27 -16.69
N ALA A 185 1.71 4.54 -17.77
CA ALA A 185 1.02 3.27 -18.06
C ALA A 185 1.22 2.23 -16.94
N ASN A 186 2.43 2.13 -16.40
CA ASN A 186 2.75 1.25 -15.28
C ASN A 186 2.02 1.64 -13.99
N LEU A 187 1.91 2.95 -13.72
CA LEU A 187 1.14 3.49 -12.60
C LEU A 187 -0.34 3.13 -12.73
N ASP A 188 -0.96 3.42 -13.87
CA ASP A 188 -2.36 3.09 -14.14
C ASP A 188 -2.63 1.59 -14.03
N ALA A 189 -1.75 0.77 -14.61
CA ALA A 189 -1.87 -0.68 -14.54
C ALA A 189 -1.78 -1.20 -13.09
N ALA A 190 -0.93 -0.61 -12.25
CA ALA A 190 -0.85 -0.98 -10.83
C ALA A 190 -2.15 -0.62 -10.08
N LEU A 191 -2.64 0.62 -10.25
CA LEU A 191 -3.86 1.06 -9.60
C LEU A 191 -5.09 0.27 -10.06
N ALA A 192 -5.16 -0.10 -11.35
CA ALA A 192 -6.23 -0.94 -11.90
C ALA A 192 -6.26 -2.35 -11.29
N ARG A 193 -5.12 -2.86 -10.78
CA ARG A 193 -5.04 -4.12 -10.02
C ARG A 193 -5.33 -3.95 -8.53
N GLY A 194 -5.67 -2.75 -8.06
CA GLY A 194 -5.78 -2.43 -6.64
C GLY A 194 -4.44 -2.44 -5.90
N GLU A 195 -3.34 -2.29 -6.62
CA GLU A 195 -1.99 -2.22 -6.05
C GLU A 195 -1.57 -0.77 -5.79
N LEU A 196 -0.63 -0.59 -4.85
CA LEU A 196 0.00 0.69 -4.57
C LEU A 196 1.21 0.90 -5.48
N PHE A 197 1.50 2.16 -5.83
CA PHE A 197 2.67 2.52 -6.62
C PHE A 197 3.57 3.47 -5.82
N VAL A 198 4.84 3.10 -5.59
CA VAL A 198 5.79 4.02 -4.95
C VAL A 198 6.61 4.71 -6.03
N GLY A 199 6.48 6.03 -6.09
CA GLY A 199 7.22 6.90 -7.00
C GLY A 199 8.35 7.61 -6.27
N PHE A 200 9.55 7.53 -6.83
CA PHE A 200 10.65 8.43 -6.50
C PHE A 200 10.56 9.66 -7.41
N LEU A 201 10.30 10.82 -6.81
CA LEU A 201 10.19 12.13 -7.44
C LEU A 201 11.53 12.87 -7.35
N THR A 202 12.01 13.34 -8.49
CA THR A 202 13.24 14.14 -8.56
C THR A 202 13.23 15.10 -9.74
N THR A 203 13.95 16.21 -9.58
CA THR A 203 14.27 17.18 -10.65
C THR A 203 15.77 17.33 -10.83
N TYR A 204 16.53 16.28 -10.49
CA TYR A 204 17.97 16.24 -10.71
C TYR A 204 18.32 16.66 -12.16
N PRO A 205 19.34 17.52 -12.37
CA PRO A 205 20.29 18.04 -11.37
C PRO A 205 19.83 19.29 -10.61
N ARG A 206 18.70 19.92 -10.96
CA ARG A 206 18.18 21.12 -10.26
C ARG A 206 17.80 20.82 -8.80
N LEU A 207 17.41 19.57 -8.53
CA LEU A 207 17.16 19.02 -7.20
C LEU A 207 16.06 19.70 -6.38
N SER A 208 15.15 20.47 -6.99
CA SER A 208 13.99 21.12 -6.35
C SER A 208 13.06 20.17 -5.59
N ILE A 209 13.18 18.86 -5.83
CA ILE A 209 12.60 17.77 -5.05
C ILE A 209 13.52 16.53 -5.16
N ASN A 210 13.61 15.76 -4.08
CA ASN A 210 14.26 14.44 -4.04
C ASN A 210 13.55 13.60 -2.97
N HIS A 211 12.43 12.98 -3.35
CA HIS A 211 11.44 12.51 -2.40
C HIS A 211 10.68 11.29 -2.90
N ALA A 212 10.25 10.42 -1.98
CA ALA A 212 9.41 9.28 -2.32
C ALA A 212 7.98 9.50 -1.84
N VAL A 213 7.02 9.20 -2.70
CA VAL A 213 5.58 9.24 -2.43
C VAL A 213 4.95 7.90 -2.78
N LEU A 214 3.80 7.60 -2.17
CA LEU A 214 3.02 6.41 -2.47
C LEU A 214 1.68 6.81 -3.09
N VAL A 215 1.50 6.47 -4.37
CA VAL A 215 0.25 6.67 -5.11
C VAL A 215 -0.69 5.52 -4.82
N TYR A 216 -1.93 5.84 -4.46
CA TYR A 216 -2.91 4.84 -4.04
C TYR A 216 -4.27 4.94 -4.75
N LYS A 217 -4.55 6.06 -5.43
CA LYS A 217 -5.82 6.25 -6.11
C LYS A 217 -5.71 7.24 -7.26
N ARG A 218 -6.32 6.94 -8.39
CA ARG A 218 -6.60 7.91 -9.46
C ARG A 218 -7.93 8.58 -9.16
N LYS A 219 -7.98 9.91 -9.23
CA LYS A 219 -9.24 10.65 -9.13
C LYS A 219 -10.07 10.37 -10.39
N PRO A 220 -11.41 10.30 -10.29
CA PRO A 220 -12.26 10.31 -11.47
C PRO A 220 -11.90 11.51 -12.36
N ALA A 221 -11.95 11.32 -13.68
CA ALA A 221 -11.78 12.41 -14.61
C ALA A 221 -12.86 13.46 -14.33
N SER A 222 -12.48 14.59 -13.73
CA SER A 222 -13.40 15.67 -13.40
C SER A 222 -13.63 16.61 -14.58
N GLN A 223 -12.67 16.64 -15.52
CA GLN A 223 -12.67 17.50 -16.71
C GLN A 223 -11.96 16.78 -17.85
N ASN A 224 -12.37 17.04 -19.09
CA ASN A 224 -11.69 16.52 -20.29
C ASN A 224 -10.48 17.42 -20.65
N ASP A 225 -9.70 17.79 -19.65
CA ASP A 225 -8.57 18.72 -19.74
C ASP A 225 -7.25 18.03 -20.10
N GLY A 226 -7.29 16.71 -20.30
CA GLY A 226 -6.11 15.89 -20.57
C GLY A 226 -5.18 15.74 -19.38
N ILE A 227 -5.63 16.07 -18.16
CA ILE A 227 -4.85 15.96 -16.93
C ILE A 227 -5.38 14.86 -16.03
N ASP A 228 -4.59 13.80 -15.90
CA ASP A 228 -4.83 12.74 -14.93
C ASP A 228 -4.34 13.17 -13.55
N ARG A 229 -5.15 12.92 -12.52
CA ARG A 229 -4.89 13.34 -11.15
C ARG A 229 -4.86 12.15 -10.22
N TYR A 230 -3.82 12.06 -9.41
CA TYR A 230 -3.58 10.94 -8.50
C TYR A 230 -3.44 11.43 -7.07
N LEU A 231 -4.10 10.72 -6.15
CA LEU A 231 -3.90 10.90 -4.72
C LEU A 231 -2.67 10.13 -4.27
N VAL A 232 -1.80 10.82 -3.53
CA VAL A 232 -0.57 10.26 -2.99
C VAL A 232 -0.49 10.47 -1.48
N TYR A 233 0.06 9.49 -0.80
CA TYR A 233 0.59 9.62 0.55
C TYR A 233 2.01 10.18 0.46
N ASP A 234 2.18 11.38 1.01
CA ASP A 234 3.48 12.01 1.22
C ASP A 234 3.93 11.78 2.67
N PRO A 235 5.05 11.09 2.92
CA PRO A 235 5.54 10.86 4.28
C PRO A 235 5.95 12.11 5.06
N ASN A 236 6.14 13.27 4.42
CA ASN A 236 6.34 14.55 5.10
C ASN A 236 5.03 15.13 5.62
N HIS A 237 3.91 14.74 5.00
CA HIS A 237 2.57 15.26 5.25
C HIS A 237 1.59 14.12 5.49
N PRO A 238 1.79 13.31 6.55
CA PRO A 238 1.01 12.10 6.76
C PRO A 238 -0.46 12.37 7.07
N GLU A 239 -0.85 13.60 7.36
CA GLU A 239 -2.20 14.03 7.73
C GLU A 239 -3.17 14.15 6.57
N LEU A 240 -2.71 14.47 5.36
CA LEU A 240 -3.58 14.79 4.23
C LEU A 240 -2.94 14.31 2.93
N PRO A 241 -3.74 13.79 1.98
CA PRO A 241 -3.20 13.38 0.70
C PRO A 241 -2.64 14.56 -0.08
N ARG A 242 -1.63 14.28 -0.90
CA ARG A 242 -1.10 15.20 -1.90
C ARG A 242 -1.53 14.74 -3.30
N GLU A 243 -1.33 15.61 -4.27
CA GLU A 243 -1.65 15.35 -5.66
C GLU A 243 -0.38 15.22 -6.52
N LEU A 244 -0.37 14.15 -7.33
CA LEU A 244 0.52 14.00 -8.48
C LEU A 244 -0.36 14.07 -9.73
N THR A 245 0.07 14.83 -10.73
CA THR A 245 -0.68 14.97 -11.99
C THR A 245 0.14 14.48 -13.16
N TRP A 246 -0.55 14.03 -14.21
CA TRP A 246 0.02 13.67 -15.50
C TRP A 246 -0.64 14.47 -16.62
N SER A 247 0.15 15.16 -17.43
CA SER A 247 -0.31 15.85 -18.63
C SER A 247 -0.18 14.91 -19.84
N SER A 248 -1.31 14.57 -20.45
CA SER A 248 -1.33 13.78 -21.68
C SER A 248 -0.76 14.55 -22.88
N HIS A 249 -0.85 15.89 -22.88
CA HIS A 249 -0.28 16.76 -23.90
C HIS A 249 1.25 16.86 -23.78
N ASP A 250 1.75 17.15 -22.58
CA ASP A 250 3.19 17.38 -22.36
C ASP A 250 3.95 16.08 -22.07
N HIS A 251 3.23 14.98 -21.84
CA HIS A 251 3.76 13.69 -21.42
C HIS A 251 4.68 13.82 -20.20
N ALA A 252 4.21 14.58 -19.22
CA ALA A 252 5.00 14.97 -18.07
C ALA A 252 4.19 14.87 -16.78
N PHE A 253 4.90 14.51 -15.70
CA PHE A 253 4.34 14.54 -14.36
C PHE A 253 4.59 15.90 -13.71
N ALA A 254 3.64 16.34 -12.88
CA ALA A 254 3.84 17.45 -11.96
C ALA A 254 3.39 17.08 -10.55
N TYR A 255 4.12 17.58 -9.56
CA TYR A 255 3.77 17.43 -8.15
C TYR A 255 3.17 18.74 -7.63
N GLN A 256 2.20 18.63 -6.73
CA GLN A 256 1.62 19.80 -6.11
C GLN A 256 2.66 20.65 -5.36
N LYS A 257 2.40 21.95 -5.28
CA LYS A 257 3.16 22.86 -4.41
C LYS A 257 2.73 22.67 -2.97
N ASP A 258 3.69 22.68 -2.05
CA ASP A 258 3.45 22.78 -0.62
C ASP A 258 4.59 23.54 0.08
N TRP A 259 4.62 23.48 1.42
CA TRP A 259 5.64 24.11 2.25
C TRP A 259 7.03 23.45 2.19
N ASP A 260 7.12 22.17 1.79
CA ASP A 260 8.40 21.50 1.60
C ASP A 260 8.88 21.62 0.15
N PHE A 261 7.99 21.64 -0.84
CA PHE A 261 8.35 21.61 -2.27
C PHE A 261 7.67 22.72 -3.07
N ILE A 262 8.42 23.29 -4.03
CA ILE A 262 7.94 24.37 -4.90
C ILE A 262 6.79 23.97 -5.85
N GLY A 263 6.56 22.67 -6.02
CA GLY A 263 5.63 22.11 -6.99
C GLY A 263 6.10 22.20 -8.44
N GLY A 264 5.28 21.68 -9.35
CA GLY A 264 5.55 21.67 -10.80
C GLY A 264 6.19 20.38 -11.28
N PHE A 265 6.89 20.46 -12.42
CA PHE A 265 7.45 19.31 -13.13
C PHE A 265 8.33 18.41 -12.24
N VAL A 266 8.15 17.10 -12.36
CA VAL A 266 8.98 16.08 -11.71
C VAL A 266 9.24 14.90 -12.64
N CYS A 267 10.43 14.30 -12.55
CA CYS A 267 10.66 12.96 -13.07
C CYS A 267 10.18 11.95 -12.02
N VAL A 268 9.44 10.93 -12.47
CA VAL A 268 8.91 9.88 -11.61
C VAL A 268 9.59 8.56 -11.95
N TYR A 269 10.18 7.91 -10.96
CA TYR A 269 10.76 6.58 -11.10
C TYR A 269 10.00 5.60 -10.21
N GLN A 270 9.47 4.53 -10.79
CA GLN A 270 8.91 3.47 -9.97
C GLN A 270 10.02 2.81 -9.14
N ILE A 271 9.77 2.69 -7.84
CA ILE A 271 10.60 1.93 -6.90
C ILE A 271 9.75 0.86 -6.21
N TYR A 272 10.40 -0.23 -5.78
CA TYR A 272 9.76 -1.37 -5.12
C TYR A 272 8.70 -2.14 -5.94
N GLY A 273 8.59 -1.89 -7.24
CA GLY A 273 7.76 -2.69 -8.15
C GLY A 273 8.45 -3.99 -8.58
N LYS A 274 9.79 -4.03 -8.57
CA LYS A 274 10.63 -5.17 -8.95
C LYS A 274 11.85 -5.30 -8.02
N TRP A 275 12.50 -6.46 -8.00
CA TRP A 275 13.61 -6.77 -7.08
C TRP A 275 14.76 -5.76 -7.14
N LEU A 276 15.17 -5.35 -8.34
CA LEU A 276 16.33 -4.48 -8.55
C LEU A 276 16.00 -2.99 -8.73
N GLN A 277 14.72 -2.61 -8.52
CA GLN A 277 14.31 -1.21 -8.48
C GLN A 277 14.64 -0.55 -7.14
#